data_AF-A0A354FSU0-F1
#
_entry.id   AF-A0A354FSU0-F1
#
_cell.length_a   1.000
_cell.length_b   1.000
_cell.length_c   1.000
_cell.angle_alpha   90.00
_cell.angle_beta   90.00
_cell.angle_gamma   90.00
#
_symmetry.space_group_name_H-M   'P 1'
#
loop_
_entity.id
_entity.type
_entity.pdbx_description
1 polymer ?
#
loop_
_entity_poly.entity_id
_entity_poly.type
_entity_poly.pdbx_seq_one_letter_code
_entity_poly.pdbx_strand_id
1 'polypeptide(L)'
;IYDGEEVQTFGVSRVEILESLKSLRAKFKFKGYSDVGVPEIMQWTGLERQSAERSADRHFSEPLVWQDSLKKEEEFCELVKERGLTTLRGGRFLHVLGQTDKGKPLEHLRKENVAIISLGDRPNDLAMLEAADIGVVIKAPGDYILEAVDMLRSTETGPRGWAEMMTQILDQFQIPYSTINNG
;
A
#
# COMPACT_ATOMS: atom_id res chain seq x y z
N ILE A 1 16.20 -9.35 11.10
CA ILE A 1 15.87 -8.88 9.72
C ILE A 1 16.36 -7.44 9.47
N TYR A 2 16.79 -6.71 10.51
CA TYR A 2 17.37 -5.37 10.37
C TYR A 2 18.57 -5.24 11.33
N ASP A 3 19.60 -6.07 11.15
CA ASP A 3 20.79 -6.01 12.02
C ASP A 3 21.60 -4.75 11.69
N GLY A 4 21.60 -3.79 12.63
CA GLY A 4 22.42 -2.57 12.57
C GLY A 4 21.75 -1.35 11.97
N GLU A 5 20.49 -1.43 11.53
CA GLU A 5 19.72 -0.28 11.03
C GLU A 5 18.76 0.26 12.09
N GLU A 6 18.57 1.59 12.11
CA GLU A 6 17.54 2.23 12.93
C GLU A 6 16.17 1.94 12.30
N VAL A 7 15.34 1.15 13.00
CA VAL A 7 14.02 0.74 12.51
C VAL A 7 12.93 1.48 13.28
N GLN A 8 12.20 2.33 12.57
CA GLN A 8 10.97 2.93 13.07
C GLN A 8 9.74 2.15 12.58
N THR A 9 8.92 1.66 13.50
CA THR A 9 7.69 0.93 13.18
C THR A 9 6.47 1.84 13.35
N PHE A 10 5.64 1.95 12.31
CA PHE A 10 4.42 2.77 12.31
C PHE A 10 3.11 1.96 12.33
N GLY A 11 3.21 0.64 12.11
CA GLY A 11 2.06 -0.26 12.03
C GLY A 11 2.05 -1.34 13.11
N VAL A 12 1.00 -2.15 13.09
CA VAL A 12 0.84 -3.30 14.00
C VAL A 12 1.51 -4.52 13.38
N SER A 13 2.25 -5.29 14.20
CA SER A 13 2.94 -6.48 13.71
C SER A 13 1.95 -7.54 13.20
N ARG A 14 2.38 -8.33 12.21
CA ARG A 14 1.56 -9.43 11.68
C ARG A 14 1.21 -10.45 12.76
N VAL A 15 2.09 -10.65 13.74
CA VAL A 15 1.83 -11.54 14.88
C VAL A 15 0.62 -11.06 15.68
N GLU A 16 0.57 -9.78 16.02
CA GLU A 16 -0.57 -9.17 16.73
C GLU A 16 -1.85 -9.18 15.88
N ILE A 17 -1.74 -8.93 14.58
CA ILE A 17 -2.87 -9.05 13.65
C ILE A 17 -3.42 -10.48 13.69
N LEU A 18 -2.56 -11.49 13.57
CA LEU A 18 -2.97 -12.89 13.58
C LEU A 18 -3.61 -13.29 14.91
N GLU A 19 -3.07 -12.80 16.03
CA GLU A 19 -3.66 -13.00 17.36
C GLU A 19 -5.08 -12.43 17.42
N SER A 20 -5.26 -11.19 16.95
CA SER A 20 -6.56 -10.54 16.84
C SER A 20 -7.53 -11.33 15.94
N LEU A 21 -7.05 -11.97 14.88
CA LEU A 21 -7.90 -12.75 13.99
C LEU A 21 -8.33 -14.12 14.55
N LYS A 22 -7.61 -14.70 15.52
CA LYS A 22 -7.91 -16.06 16.03
C LYS A 22 -9.34 -16.20 16.53
N SER A 23 -9.82 -15.27 17.35
CA SER A 23 -11.18 -15.35 17.91
C SER A 23 -12.27 -15.18 16.85
N LEU A 24 -11.96 -14.55 15.71
CA LEU A 24 -12.92 -14.28 14.63
C LEU A 24 -13.15 -15.54 13.77
N ARG A 25 -12.22 -16.49 13.76
CA ARG A 25 -12.32 -17.74 12.98
C ARG A 25 -13.49 -18.63 13.40
N ALA A 26 -14.00 -18.50 14.62
CA ALA A 26 -15.19 -19.22 15.07
C ALA A 26 -16.49 -18.68 14.43
N LYS A 27 -16.49 -17.42 13.97
CA LYS A 27 -17.68 -16.71 13.49
C LYS A 27 -17.68 -16.53 11.96
N PHE A 28 -16.50 -16.46 11.36
CA PHE A 28 -16.30 -16.12 9.95
C PHE A 28 -15.45 -17.15 9.22
N LYS A 29 -15.73 -17.35 7.92
CA LYS A 29 -14.96 -18.24 7.05
C LYS A 29 -14.03 -17.43 6.14
N PHE A 30 -12.73 -17.59 6.35
CA PHE A 30 -11.69 -17.02 5.51
C PHE A 30 -10.41 -17.87 5.62
N LYS A 31 -9.52 -17.75 4.62
CA LYS A 31 -8.14 -18.23 4.70
C LYS A 31 -7.19 -17.05 4.55
N GLY A 32 -6.23 -16.93 5.46
CA GLY A 32 -5.12 -15.99 5.36
C GLY A 32 -3.90 -16.60 4.68
N TYR A 33 -2.94 -15.76 4.29
CA TYR A 33 -1.62 -16.21 3.84
C TYR A 33 -0.90 -17.04 4.91
N SER A 34 -1.18 -16.76 6.20
CA SER A 34 -0.68 -17.52 7.34
C SER A 34 -1.23 -18.95 7.44
N ASP A 35 -2.34 -19.25 6.76
CA ASP A 35 -2.98 -20.56 6.80
C ASP A 35 -2.47 -21.51 5.71
N VAL A 36 -1.67 -21.00 4.77
CA VAL A 36 -1.35 -21.70 3.52
C VAL A 36 0.13 -21.63 3.18
N GLY A 37 0.59 -22.59 2.39
CA GLY A 37 1.93 -22.60 1.83
C GLY A 37 2.04 -21.80 0.52
N VAL A 38 3.29 -21.59 0.07
CA VAL A 38 3.63 -20.94 -1.21
C VAL A 38 2.82 -21.48 -2.40
N PRO A 39 2.59 -22.80 -2.58
CA PRO A 39 1.82 -23.30 -3.72
C PRO A 39 0.39 -22.75 -3.80
N GLU A 40 -0.30 -22.59 -2.68
CA GLU A 40 -1.67 -22.05 -2.68
C GLU A 40 -1.67 -20.53 -2.85
N ILE A 41 -0.65 -19.81 -2.34
CA ILE A 41 -0.43 -18.39 -2.65
C ILE A 41 -0.20 -18.19 -4.15
N MET A 42 0.60 -19.03 -4.80
CA MET A 42 0.79 -19.01 -6.25
C MET A 42 -0.54 -19.19 -6.99
N GLN A 43 -1.38 -20.14 -6.57
CA GLN A 43 -2.70 -20.34 -7.16
C GLN A 43 -3.62 -19.11 -6.99
N TRP A 44 -3.64 -18.50 -5.81
CA TRP A 44 -4.48 -17.32 -5.56
C TRP A 44 -4.03 -16.09 -6.34
N THR A 45 -2.71 -15.92 -6.50
CA THR A 45 -2.12 -14.69 -7.06
C THR A 45 -1.80 -14.78 -8.54
N GLY A 46 -1.49 -15.98 -9.04
CA GLY A 46 -0.88 -16.20 -10.36
C GLY A 46 0.63 -15.92 -10.38
N LEU A 47 1.26 -15.69 -9.23
CA LEU A 47 2.69 -15.42 -9.14
C LEU A 47 3.51 -16.70 -9.29
N GLU A 48 4.70 -16.56 -9.88
CA GLU A 48 5.75 -17.56 -9.82
C GLU A 48 6.29 -17.74 -8.40
N ARG A 49 6.86 -18.92 -8.11
CA ARG A 49 7.29 -19.33 -6.77
C ARG A 49 8.05 -18.24 -5.99
N GLN A 50 9.10 -17.68 -6.59
CA GLN A 50 9.94 -16.70 -5.91
C GLN A 50 9.19 -15.41 -5.57
N SER A 51 8.27 -14.98 -6.44
CA SER A 51 7.40 -13.83 -6.18
C SER A 51 6.35 -14.14 -5.12
N ALA A 52 5.82 -15.37 -5.10
CA ALA A 52 4.90 -15.83 -4.06
C ALA A 52 5.57 -15.93 -2.68
N GLU A 53 6.82 -16.40 -2.61
CA GLU A 53 7.65 -16.41 -1.40
C GLU A 53 7.83 -14.99 -0.86
N ARG A 54 8.23 -14.03 -1.71
CA ARG A 54 8.32 -12.61 -1.34
C ARG A 54 6.96 -12.03 -0.93
N SER A 55 5.88 -12.44 -1.57
CA SER A 55 4.53 -12.00 -1.22
C SER A 55 4.06 -12.56 0.14
N ALA A 56 4.55 -13.73 0.53
CA ALA A 56 4.28 -14.37 1.81
C ALA A 56 5.09 -13.76 2.97
N ASP A 57 6.26 -13.21 2.68
CA ASP A 57 7.16 -12.54 3.62
C ASP A 57 6.63 -11.16 4.04
N ARG A 58 5.64 -11.19 4.93
CA ARG A 58 4.87 -10.02 5.37
C ARG A 58 5.03 -9.80 6.86
N HIS A 59 5.25 -8.55 7.26
CA HIS A 59 5.46 -8.17 8.66
C HIS A 59 4.37 -7.30 9.29
N PHE A 60 3.55 -6.59 8.50
CA PHE A 60 2.60 -5.58 9.03
C PHE A 60 1.20 -5.64 8.42
N SER A 61 0.88 -6.70 7.65
CA SER A 61 -0.49 -6.98 7.25
C SER A 61 -0.70 -8.45 6.88
N GLU A 62 -1.95 -8.88 6.89
CA GLU A 62 -2.41 -10.22 6.53
C GLU A 62 -3.44 -10.16 5.39
N PRO A 63 -3.13 -10.68 4.20
CA PRO A 63 -4.12 -10.87 3.14
C PRO A 63 -5.01 -12.07 3.42
N LEU A 64 -6.32 -11.90 3.23
CA LEU A 64 -7.35 -12.90 3.42
C LEU A 64 -8.09 -13.16 2.11
N VAL A 65 -8.31 -14.43 1.80
CA VAL A 65 -9.34 -14.90 0.87
C VAL A 65 -10.62 -15.10 1.67
N TRP A 66 -11.61 -14.25 1.39
CA TRP A 66 -12.91 -14.33 2.04
C TRP A 66 -13.72 -15.50 1.48
N GLN A 67 -14.33 -16.29 2.36
CA GLN A 67 -15.06 -17.51 2.00
C GLN A 67 -16.46 -17.55 2.63
N ASP A 68 -16.96 -16.39 3.08
CA ASP A 68 -18.29 -16.23 3.63
C ASP A 68 -19.09 -15.21 2.80
N SER A 69 -20.33 -14.93 3.22
CA SER A 69 -21.17 -13.93 2.55
C SER A 69 -20.61 -12.50 2.69
N LEU A 70 -20.98 -11.61 1.76
CA LEU A 70 -20.63 -10.18 1.82
C LEU A 70 -21.14 -9.50 3.09
N LYS A 71 -22.35 -9.83 3.54
CA LYS A 71 -22.91 -9.30 4.79
C LYS A 71 -22.02 -9.62 6.00
N LYS A 72 -21.44 -10.82 6.03
CA LYS A 72 -20.51 -11.22 7.10
C LYS A 72 -19.14 -10.59 6.96
N GLU A 73 -18.73 -10.27 5.73
CA GLU A 73 -17.52 -9.50 5.49
C GLU A 73 -17.62 -8.11 6.09
N GLU A 74 -18.74 -7.42 5.86
CA GLU A 74 -19.01 -6.10 6.45
C GLU A 74 -18.97 -6.17 7.97
N GLU A 75 -19.63 -7.17 8.57
CA GLU A 75 -19.59 -7.41 10.02
C GLU A 75 -18.16 -7.70 10.52
N PHE A 76 -17.38 -8.47 9.77
CA PHE A 76 -15.99 -8.74 10.09
C PHE A 76 -15.14 -7.46 10.04
N CYS A 77 -15.32 -6.62 9.04
CA CYS A 77 -14.61 -5.35 8.89
C CYS A 77 -14.87 -4.43 10.09
N GLU A 78 -16.13 -4.32 10.55
CA GLU A 78 -16.46 -3.54 11.75
C GLU A 78 -15.82 -4.12 13.02
N LEU A 79 -15.87 -5.44 13.22
CA LEU A 79 -15.24 -6.08 14.38
C LEU A 79 -13.71 -5.96 14.37
N VAL A 80 -13.07 -5.97 13.18
CA VAL A 80 -11.63 -5.72 13.03
C VAL A 80 -11.33 -4.26 13.37
N LYS A 81 -12.17 -3.32 12.96
CA LYS A 81 -12.06 -1.90 13.27
C LYS A 81 -12.16 -1.61 14.77
N GLU A 82 -13.11 -2.24 15.46
CA GLU A 82 -13.26 -2.16 16.92
C GLU A 82 -12.00 -2.65 17.67
N ARG A 83 -11.20 -3.52 17.04
CA ARG A 83 -9.93 -4.03 17.58
C ARG A 83 -8.72 -3.14 17.26
N GLY A 84 -8.94 -1.93 16.75
CA GLY A 84 -7.86 -0.99 16.41
C GLY A 84 -7.10 -1.35 15.14
N LEU A 85 -7.69 -2.19 14.28
CA LEU A 85 -7.13 -2.58 12.98
C LEU A 85 -7.95 -1.94 11.85
N THR A 86 -7.48 -2.08 10.62
CA THR A 86 -8.14 -1.59 9.41
C THR A 86 -8.20 -2.72 8.38
N THR A 87 -9.30 -2.74 7.61
CA THR A 87 -9.46 -3.61 6.46
C THR A 87 -9.37 -2.83 5.15
N LEU A 88 -8.64 -3.35 4.16
CA LEU A 88 -8.59 -2.80 2.80
C LEU A 88 -8.94 -3.87 1.77
N ARG A 89 -9.97 -3.61 0.96
CA ARG A 89 -10.40 -4.48 -0.13
C ARG A 89 -9.55 -4.20 -1.38
N GLY A 90 -8.65 -5.12 -1.71
CA GLY A 90 -7.73 -5.02 -2.84
C GLY A 90 -7.98 -6.13 -3.86
N GLY A 91 -8.82 -5.86 -4.86
CA GLY A 91 -9.18 -6.85 -5.88
C GLY A 91 -9.65 -8.17 -5.27
N ARG A 92 -8.80 -9.20 -5.35
CA ARG A 92 -9.08 -10.57 -4.88
C ARG A 92 -8.98 -10.76 -3.36
N PHE A 93 -8.29 -9.88 -2.65
CA PHE A 93 -7.97 -10.07 -1.23
C PHE A 93 -8.63 -9.02 -0.33
N LEU A 94 -8.93 -9.42 0.90
CA LEU A 94 -9.22 -8.50 2.01
C LEU A 94 -7.94 -8.41 2.84
N HIS A 95 -7.35 -7.23 2.98
CA HIS A 95 -6.14 -7.03 3.76
C HIS A 95 -6.51 -6.56 5.16
N VAL A 96 -5.93 -7.17 6.19
CA VAL A 96 -6.01 -6.69 7.58
C VAL A 96 -4.65 -6.10 7.97
N LEU A 97 -4.64 -4.87 8.47
CA LEU A 97 -3.44 -4.13 8.86
C LEU A 97 -3.71 -3.25 10.07
N GLY A 98 -2.67 -2.70 10.69
CA GLY A 98 -2.83 -1.67 11.72
C GLY A 98 -3.48 -0.38 11.18
N GLN A 99 -4.00 0.45 12.07
CA GLN A 99 -4.45 1.82 11.77
C GLN A 99 -3.25 2.73 11.46
N THR A 100 -2.68 2.55 10.28
CA THR A 100 -1.59 3.38 9.76
C THR A 100 -1.95 3.90 8.38
N ASP A 101 -1.38 5.05 8.07
CA ASP A 101 -1.35 5.64 6.75
C ASP A 101 0.11 5.72 6.26
N LYS A 102 0.28 6.10 4.99
CA LYS A 102 1.59 6.29 4.37
C LYS A 102 2.19 7.69 4.61
N GLY A 103 1.44 8.61 5.20
CA GLY A 103 1.90 9.97 5.50
C GLY A 103 2.88 10.00 6.68
N LYS A 104 2.60 9.24 7.76
CA LYS A 104 3.50 9.20 8.94
C LYS A 104 4.93 8.75 8.61
N PRO A 105 5.15 7.65 7.84
CA PRO A 105 6.49 7.29 7.42
C PRO A 105 7.14 8.35 6.52
N LEU A 106 6.37 9.02 5.66
CA LEU A 106 6.88 10.08 4.79
C LEU A 106 7.45 11.25 5.60
N GLU A 107 6.70 11.71 6.61
CA GLU A 107 7.14 12.78 7.51
C GLU A 107 8.38 12.39 8.32
N HIS A 108 8.48 11.12 8.75
CA HIS A 108 9.69 10.63 9.42
C HIS A 108 10.92 10.59 8.49
N LEU A 109 10.72 10.33 7.19
CA LEU A 109 11.79 10.31 6.20
C LEU A 109 12.16 11.71 5.68
N ARG A 110 11.39 12.74 6.04
CA ARG A 110 11.61 14.11 5.61
C ARG A 110 12.97 14.60 6.10
N LYS A 111 13.74 15.18 5.19
CA LYS A 111 15.05 15.80 5.47
C LYS A 111 14.97 17.29 5.18
N GLU A 112 15.76 18.06 5.91
CA GLU A 112 15.92 19.49 5.60
C GLU A 112 16.42 19.70 4.17
N ASN A 113 15.92 20.73 3.50
CA ASN A 113 16.29 21.12 2.13
C ASN A 113 16.05 20.04 1.04
N VAL A 114 15.14 19.09 1.27
CA VAL A 114 14.70 18.12 0.28
C VAL A 114 13.22 18.31 0.00
N ALA A 115 12.85 18.47 -1.27
CA ALA A 115 11.46 18.44 -1.71
C ALA A 115 11.01 16.99 -1.92
N ILE A 116 9.83 16.66 -1.41
CA ILE A 116 9.18 15.36 -1.55
C ILE A 116 8.10 15.47 -2.62
N ILE A 117 8.24 14.65 -3.66
CA ILE A 117 7.22 14.46 -4.69
C ILE A 117 6.60 13.09 -4.48
N SER A 118 5.27 13.04 -4.37
CA SER A 118 4.50 11.82 -4.14
C SER A 118 3.51 11.60 -5.28
N LEU A 119 3.43 10.37 -5.78
CA LEU A 119 2.55 10.01 -6.90
C LEU A 119 1.73 8.77 -6.53
N GLY A 120 0.42 8.79 -6.80
CA GLY A 120 -0.49 7.71 -6.43
C GLY A 120 -1.83 7.78 -7.18
N ASP A 121 -2.56 6.67 -7.22
CA ASP A 121 -3.82 6.54 -7.98
C ASP A 121 -5.00 6.05 -7.14
N ARG A 122 -4.78 5.74 -5.85
CA ARG A 122 -5.78 5.11 -4.98
C ARG A 122 -5.96 5.83 -3.64
N PRO A 123 -7.07 5.58 -2.93
CA PRO A 123 -7.35 6.20 -1.63
C PRO A 123 -6.25 5.96 -0.58
N ASN A 124 -5.59 4.81 -0.60
CA ASN A 124 -4.50 4.49 0.33
C ASN A 124 -3.21 5.27 0.07
N ASP A 125 -3.15 6.06 -1.01
CA ASP A 125 -2.04 6.97 -1.31
C ASP A 125 -2.33 8.40 -0.83
N LEU A 126 -3.59 8.76 -0.57
CA LEU A 126 -4.01 10.15 -0.30
C LEU A 126 -3.21 10.81 0.83
N ALA A 127 -3.04 10.11 1.96
CA ALA A 127 -2.27 10.64 3.09
C ALA A 127 -0.79 10.91 2.75
N MET A 128 -0.21 10.15 1.82
CA MET A 128 1.16 10.38 1.33
C MET A 128 1.21 11.50 0.30
N LEU A 129 0.15 11.69 -0.48
CA LEU A 129 0.03 12.79 -1.44
C LEU A 129 -0.12 14.13 -0.70
N GLU A 130 -0.96 14.17 0.32
CA GLU A 130 -1.21 15.36 1.16
C GLU A 130 0.00 15.75 2.01
N ALA A 131 0.79 14.78 2.46
CA ALA A 131 2.00 15.03 3.23
C ALA A 131 3.20 15.46 2.36
N ALA A 132 3.14 15.33 1.03
CA ALA A 132 4.25 15.68 0.15
C ALA A 132 4.27 17.19 -0.16
N ASP A 133 5.45 17.72 -0.51
CA ASP A 133 5.55 19.12 -0.98
C ASP A 133 4.89 19.28 -2.36
N ILE A 134 4.93 18.22 -3.17
CA ILE A 134 4.22 18.12 -4.45
C ILE A 134 3.50 16.77 -4.50
N GLY A 135 2.19 16.78 -4.31
CA GLY A 135 1.35 15.60 -4.51
C GLY A 135 0.77 15.53 -5.93
N VAL A 136 0.81 14.33 -6.51
CA VAL A 136 0.38 14.06 -7.88
C VAL A 136 -0.58 12.87 -7.91
N VAL A 137 -1.79 13.08 -8.41
CA VAL A 137 -2.73 12.00 -8.70
C VAL A 137 -2.44 11.45 -10.10
N ILE A 138 -2.03 10.20 -10.17
CA ILE A 138 -1.95 9.47 -11.42
C ILE A 138 -3.35 9.00 -11.81
N LYS A 139 -3.73 9.21 -13.07
CA LYS A 139 -5.02 8.73 -13.60
C LYS A 139 -5.14 7.23 -13.39
N ALA A 140 -6.20 6.82 -12.70
CA ALA A 140 -6.52 5.42 -12.54
C ALA A 140 -7.09 4.83 -13.85
N PRO A 141 -6.90 3.54 -14.12
CA PRO A 141 -7.61 2.85 -15.20
C PRO A 141 -9.13 2.87 -15.01
N GLY A 142 -9.87 2.97 -16.11
CA GLY A 142 -11.33 3.02 -16.12
C GLY A 142 -11.87 4.39 -15.70
N ASP A 143 -13.07 4.39 -15.11
CA ASP A 143 -13.80 5.62 -14.73
C ASP A 143 -13.58 6.02 -13.26
N TYR A 144 -12.67 5.34 -12.56
CA TYR A 144 -12.36 5.68 -11.17
C TYR A 144 -11.64 7.02 -11.08
N ILE A 145 -12.12 7.91 -10.22
CA ILE A 145 -11.50 9.20 -9.93
C ILE A 145 -11.14 9.24 -8.45
N LEU A 146 -9.85 9.44 -8.17
CA LEU A 146 -9.40 9.74 -6.82
C LEU A 146 -9.74 11.21 -6.51
N GLU A 147 -10.63 11.40 -5.54
CA GLU A 147 -10.92 12.71 -4.97
C GLU A 147 -9.73 13.17 -4.13
N ALA A 148 -9.12 14.28 -4.54
CA ALA A 148 -7.97 14.90 -3.88
C ALA A 148 -8.00 16.39 -4.23
N VAL A 149 -7.78 17.23 -3.24
CA VAL A 149 -7.88 18.70 -3.35
C VAL A 149 -6.48 19.27 -3.62
N ASP A 150 -6.40 20.26 -4.52
CA ASP A 150 -5.17 21.01 -4.82
C ASP A 150 -3.95 20.15 -5.25
N MET A 151 -4.21 19.04 -5.96
CA MET A 151 -3.18 18.13 -6.46
C MET A 151 -3.00 18.25 -7.97
N LEU A 152 -1.76 18.09 -8.44
CA LEU A 152 -1.47 17.88 -9.86
C LEU A 152 -2.07 16.55 -10.34
N ARG A 153 -2.44 16.45 -11.62
CA ARG A 153 -3.10 15.25 -12.16
C ARG A 153 -2.52 14.87 -13.52
N SER A 154 -2.17 13.60 -13.69
CA SER A 154 -1.75 13.05 -14.99
C SER A 154 -2.94 12.84 -15.92
N THR A 155 -2.68 12.88 -17.24
CA THR A 155 -3.67 12.50 -18.26
C THR A 155 -3.56 11.03 -18.67
N GLU A 156 -2.36 10.46 -18.53
CA GLU A 156 -2.05 9.05 -18.77
C GLU A 156 -2.14 8.21 -17.50
N THR A 157 -2.32 6.89 -17.64
CA THR A 157 -2.40 5.94 -16.51
C THR A 157 -1.05 5.29 -16.21
N GLY A 158 -0.89 4.83 -14.97
CA GLY A 158 0.23 3.98 -14.55
C GLY A 158 1.61 4.57 -14.87
N PRO A 159 2.56 3.78 -15.40
CA PRO A 159 3.92 4.24 -15.68
C PRO A 159 4.01 5.42 -16.65
N ARG A 160 3.07 5.54 -17.60
CA ARG A 160 3.03 6.67 -18.54
C ARG A 160 2.61 7.97 -17.86
N GLY A 161 1.59 7.91 -17.01
CA GLY A 161 1.17 9.06 -16.19
C GLY A 161 2.27 9.51 -15.22
N TRP A 162 3.01 8.55 -14.64
CA TRP A 162 4.18 8.86 -13.82
C TRP A 162 5.24 9.63 -14.62
N ALA A 163 5.59 9.16 -15.82
CA ALA A 163 6.61 9.79 -16.65
C ALA A 163 6.19 11.19 -17.13
N GLU A 164 4.92 11.34 -17.55
CA GLU A 164 4.31 12.61 -17.92
C GLU A 164 4.51 13.66 -16.82
N MET A 165 4.08 13.34 -15.59
CA MET A 165 4.11 14.29 -14.49
C MET A 165 5.52 14.57 -13.99
N MET A 166 6.36 13.54 -13.89
CA MET A 166 7.75 13.74 -13.49
C MET A 166 8.51 14.60 -14.51
N THR A 167 8.29 14.41 -15.81
CA THR A 167 8.92 15.25 -16.84
C THR A 167 8.50 16.71 -16.67
N GLN A 168 7.20 16.98 -16.54
CA GLN A 168 6.68 18.34 -16.34
C GLN A 168 7.23 19.01 -15.08
N ILE A 169 7.28 18.27 -13.96
CA ILE A 169 7.80 18.80 -12.69
C ILE A 169 9.30 19.10 -12.82
N LEU A 170 10.09 18.17 -13.34
CA LEU A 170 11.55 18.32 -13.45
C LEU A 170 11.94 19.43 -14.44
N ASP A 171 11.18 19.60 -15.54
CA ASP A 171 11.38 20.67 -16.51
C ASP A 171 11.16 22.06 -15.89
N GLN A 172 10.18 22.20 -14.98
CA GLN A 172 9.95 23.47 -14.26
C GLN A 172 11.11 23.84 -13.33
N PHE A 173 11.77 22.85 -12.73
CA PHE A 173 12.92 23.07 -11.85
C PHE A 173 14.24 23.28 -12.59
N GLN A 174 14.26 23.18 -13.93
CA GLN A 174 15.45 23.33 -14.76
C GLN A 174 16.65 22.53 -14.21
N ILE A 175 16.40 21.32 -13.70
CA ILE A 175 17.45 20.52 -13.07
C ILE A 175 18.50 20.24 -14.15
N PRO A 176 19.77 20.64 -13.95
CA PRO A 176 20.81 20.45 -14.96
C PRO A 176 20.92 18.97 -15.30
N TYR A 177 20.87 18.63 -16.59
CA TYR A 177 21.22 17.30 -17.04
C TYR A 177 22.62 16.97 -16.51
N SER A 178 22.75 15.93 -15.67
CA SER A 178 24.07 15.39 -15.37
C SER A 178 24.61 14.84 -16.68
N THR A 179 25.58 15.53 -17.26
CA THR A 179 26.40 14.99 -18.34
C THR A 179 27.22 13.86 -17.71
N ILE A 180 26.67 12.65 -17.73
CA ILE A 180 27.50 11.46 -17.54
C ILE A 180 28.35 11.38 -18.81
N ASN A 181 29.52 12.00 -18.74
CA ASN A 181 30.60 11.74 -19.67
C ASN A 181 30.96 10.26 -19.52
N ASN A 182 30.39 9.41 -20.37
CA ASN A 182 30.97 8.11 -20.65
C ASN A 182 32.26 8.35 -21.44
N GLY A 183 33.35 8.50 -20.70
CA GLY A 183 34.72 8.34 -21.22
C GLY A 183 35.08 6.87 -21.37
#